data_AF-A0A920TG83-F1
#
_entry.id   AF-A0A920TG83-F1
#
_cell.length_a   1.000
_cell.length_b   1.000
_cell.length_c   1.000
_cell.angle_alpha   90.00
_cell.angle_beta   90.00
_cell.angle_gamma   90.00
#
_symmetry.space_group_name_H-M   'P 1'
#
loop_
_entity.id
_entity.type
_entity.pdbx_description
1 polymer ?
#
loop_
_entity_poly.entity_id
_entity_poly.type
_entity_poly.pdbx_seq_one_letter_code
_entity_poly.pdbx_strand_id
1 'polypeptide(L)'
;MGYEYTQQILKEMLDDFILVSDEELLEAVVLFADKTHSIVEHAGAAPLAAALQIKDQLKGKKVALIASGGNLSLSQLKDALN
;
A
#
# COMPACT_ATOMS: atom_id res chain seq x y z
N MET A 1 6.91 9.64 25.26
CA MET A 1 6.89 9.51 23.78
C MET A 1 5.71 8.64 23.41
N GLY A 2 4.97 8.95 22.34
CA GLY A 2 3.86 8.09 21.89
C GLY A 2 4.34 6.77 21.29
N TYR A 3 3.43 5.80 21.15
CA TYR A 3 3.58 4.55 20.38
C TYR A 3 4.53 3.47 20.94
N GLU A 4 4.89 3.51 22.22
CA GLU A 4 5.79 2.52 22.84
C GLU A 4 5.33 1.06 22.61
N TYR A 5 4.07 0.75 22.89
CA TYR A 5 3.53 -0.59 22.67
C TYR A 5 3.55 -1.01 21.20
N THR A 6 3.22 -0.12 20.26
CA THR A 6 3.27 -0.41 18.83
C THR A 6 4.69 -0.72 18.39
N GLN A 7 5.66 0.09 18.81
CA GLN A 7 7.07 -0.15 18.49
C GLN A 7 7.60 -1.45 19.08
N GLN A 8 7.16 -1.82 20.28
CA GLN A 8 7.52 -3.11 20.87
C GLN A 8 6.98 -4.28 20.04
N ILE A 9 5.69 -4.25 19.68
CA ILE A 9 5.08 -5.29 18.85
C ILE A 9 5.80 -5.40 17.49
N LEU A 10 6.08 -4.27 16.84
CA LEU A 10 6.81 -4.27 15.56
C LEU A 10 8.21 -4.87 15.70
N LYS A 11 8.94 -4.54 16.77
CA LYS A 11 10.28 -5.12 17.01
C LYS A 11 10.25 -6.64 17.19
N GLU A 12 9.18 -7.18 17.77
CA GLU A 12 9.06 -8.61 18.07
C GLU A 12 8.46 -9.41 16.90
N MET A 13 7.59 -8.80 16.09
CA MET A 13 6.73 -9.52 15.14
C MET A 13 6.84 -9.08 13.68
N LEU A 14 7.43 -7.92 13.38
CA LEU A 14 7.55 -7.45 12.00
C LEU A 14 8.79 -8.05 11.35
N ASP A 15 8.62 -8.66 10.18
CA ASP A 15 9.73 -9.23 9.42
C ASP A 15 10.57 -8.16 8.69
N ASP A 16 9.93 -7.14 8.09
CA ASP A 16 10.62 -6.14 7.28
C ASP A 16 9.80 -4.85 7.08
N PHE A 17 10.50 -3.79 6.67
CA PHE A 17 9.92 -2.55 6.15
C PHE A 17 10.26 -2.39 4.67
N ILE A 18 9.24 -2.35 3.81
CA ILE A 18 9.41 -2.00 2.41
C ILE A 18 9.05 -0.54 2.23
N LEU A 19 9.97 0.23 1.64
CA LEU A 19 9.77 1.63 1.28
C LEU A 19 9.33 1.71 -0.17
N VAL A 20 8.37 2.59 -0.44
CA VAL A 20 7.84 2.86 -1.78
C VAL A 20 7.87 4.36 -2.06
N SER A 21 8.02 4.75 -3.32
CA SER A 21 7.99 6.14 -3.75
C SER A 21 6.56 6.65 -3.94
N ASP A 22 6.39 7.98 -4.01
CA ASP A 22 5.08 8.58 -4.29
C ASP A 22 4.57 8.16 -5.68
N GLU A 23 5.45 8.01 -6.66
CA GLU A 23 5.09 7.51 -7.99
C GLU A 23 4.54 6.07 -7.92
N GLU A 24 5.20 5.18 -7.17
CA GLU A 24 4.73 3.81 -6.97
C GLU A 24 3.38 3.75 -6.26
N LEU A 25 3.12 4.68 -5.32
CA LEU A 25 1.82 4.81 -4.67
C LEU A 25 0.73 5.23 -5.65
N LEU A 26 0.99 6.19 -6.54
CA LEU A 26 0.03 6.64 -7.55
C LEU A 26 -0.31 5.52 -8.54
N GLU A 27 0.71 4.81 -9.04
CA GLU A 27 0.52 3.63 -9.91
C GLU A 27 -0.33 2.56 -9.22
N ALA A 28 -0.09 2.31 -7.93
CA ALA A 28 -0.86 1.35 -7.15
C ALA A 28 -2.31 1.79 -6.91
N VAL A 29 -2.59 3.09 -6.72
CA VAL A 29 -3.96 3.63 -6.63
C VAL A 29 -4.72 3.34 -7.92
N VAL A 30 -4.12 3.64 -9.07
CA VAL A 30 -4.74 3.38 -10.39
C VAL A 30 -4.98 1.89 -10.59
N LEU A 31 -4.01 1.05 -10.24
CA LEU A 31 -4.15 -0.40 -10.40
C LEU A 31 -5.22 -0.99 -9.48
N PHE A 32 -5.36 -0.50 -8.25
CA PHE A 32 -6.47 -0.87 -7.35
C PHE A 32 -7.82 -0.55 -7.99
N ALA A 33 -7.98 0.68 -8.49
CA ALA A 33 -9.21 1.11 -9.13
C ALA A 33 -9.54 0.27 -10.38
N ASP A 34 -8.54 -0.04 -11.21
CA ASP A 34 -8.72 -0.84 -12.43
C ASP A 34 -9.04 -2.31 -12.13
N LYS A 35 -8.34 -2.94 -11.17
CA LYS A 35 -8.45 -4.39 -10.93
C LYS A 35 -9.51 -4.79 -9.93
N THR A 36 -9.80 -3.94 -8.95
CA THR A 36 -10.76 -4.27 -7.87
C THR A 36 -11.98 -3.36 -7.87
N HIS A 37 -12.04 -2.35 -8.74
CA HIS A 37 -13.09 -1.33 -8.76
C HIS A 37 -13.28 -0.64 -7.41
N SER A 38 -12.25 -0.63 -6.57
CA SER A 38 -12.24 0.00 -5.26
C SER A 38 -11.28 1.18 -5.30
N ILE A 39 -11.74 2.34 -4.81
CA ILE A 39 -10.89 3.51 -4.65
C ILE A 39 -10.22 3.44 -3.29
N VAL A 40 -8.90 3.51 -3.28
CA VAL A 40 -8.07 3.57 -2.08
C VAL A 40 -7.33 4.90 -2.04
N GLU A 41 -7.03 5.39 -0.84
CA GLU A 41 -6.10 6.52 -0.69
C GLU A 41 -4.64 6.03 -0.79
N HIS A 42 -3.68 6.96 -0.88
CA HIS A 42 -2.25 6.64 -0.99
C HIS A 42 -1.77 5.64 0.08
N ALA A 43 -2.12 5.86 1.36
CA ALA A 43 -1.77 4.96 2.45
C ALA A 43 -2.42 3.56 2.31
N GLY A 44 -3.62 3.48 1.73
CA GLY A 44 -4.31 2.22 1.44
C GLY A 44 -3.74 1.48 0.23
N ALA A 45 -3.10 2.19 -0.70
CA ALA A 45 -2.43 1.61 -1.86
C ALA A 45 -1.01 1.10 -1.55
N ALA A 46 -0.38 1.59 -0.48
CA ALA A 46 1.01 1.27 -0.13
C ALA A 46 1.33 -0.24 -0.08
N PRO A 47 0.47 -1.13 0.45
CA PRO A 47 0.76 -2.56 0.43
C PRO A 47 0.80 -3.16 -0.99
N LEU A 48 0.00 -2.64 -1.93
CA LEU A 48 0.05 -3.08 -3.32
C LEU A 48 1.31 -2.59 -4.02
N ALA A 49 1.69 -1.33 -3.82
CA ALA A 49 2.95 -0.78 -4.34
C ALA A 49 4.14 -1.64 -3.90
N ALA A 50 4.24 -1.91 -2.59
CA ALA A 50 5.30 -2.75 -2.04
C ALA A 50 5.26 -4.18 -2.61
N ALA A 51 4.07 -4.80 -2.69
CA ALA A 51 3.93 -6.15 -3.21
C ALA A 51 4.36 -6.28 -4.69
N LEU A 52 4.16 -5.24 -5.51
CA LEU A 52 4.63 -5.20 -6.90
C LEU A 52 6.16 -5.13 -6.97
N GLN A 53 6.80 -4.34 -6.09
CA GLN A 53 8.26 -4.24 -6.01
C GLN A 53 8.92 -5.57 -5.63
N ILE A 54 8.32 -6.32 -4.69
CA ILE A 54 8.83 -7.62 -4.22
C ILE A 54 8.13 -8.83 -4.87
N LYS A 55 7.45 -8.65 -6.01
CA LYS A 55 6.59 -9.68 -6.64
C LYS A 55 7.25 -11.04 -6.82
N ASP A 56 8.55 -11.05 -7.14
CA ASP A 56 9.30 -12.29 -7.36
C ASP A 56 9.47 -13.10 -6.06
N GLN A 57 9.58 -12.41 -4.92
CA GLN A 57 9.65 -13.04 -3.58
C GLN A 57 8.28 -13.57 -3.11
N LEU A 58 7.19 -13.04 -3.68
CA LEU A 58 5.82 -13.41 -3.37
C LEU A 58 5.27 -14.52 -4.28
N LYS A 59 5.99 -14.91 -5.33
CA LYS A 59 5.55 -15.90 -6.31
C LYS A 59 5.16 -17.23 -5.64
N GLY A 60 3.95 -17.70 -5.94
CA GLY A 60 3.41 -18.96 -5.40
C GLY A 60 2.88 -18.86 -3.96
N LYS A 61 2.95 -17.68 -3.32
CA LYS A 61 2.37 -17.44 -1.99
C LYS A 61 0.94 -16.92 -2.11
N LYS A 62 0.16 -17.11 -1.05
CA LYS A 62 -1.10 -16.38 -0.86
C LYS A 62 -0.77 -15.07 -0.14
N VAL A 63 -1.12 -13.95 -0.77
CA VAL A 63 -0.79 -12.61 -0.27
C VAL A 63 -2.09 -11.89 0.08
N ALA A 64 -2.14 -11.28 1.26
CA ALA A 64 -3.22 -10.40 1.67
C ALA A 64 -2.69 -8.97 1.78
N LEU A 65 -3.41 -8.02 1.19
CA LEU A 65 -3.06 -6.61 1.19
C LEU A 65 -4.14 -5.85 1.97
N ILE A 66 -3.73 -4.99 2.90
CA ILE A 66 -4.65 -4.23 3.74
C ILE A 66 -4.91 -2.86 3.12
N ALA A 67 -6.09 -2.69 2.50
CA ALA A 67 -6.58 -1.38 2.10
C ALA A 67 -7.10 -0.62 3.34
N SER A 68 -6.22 0.17 3.96
CA SER A 68 -6.51 0.84 5.24
C SER A 68 -7.52 1.99 5.15
N GLY A 69 -7.65 2.62 3.98
CA GLY A 69 -8.55 3.77 3.77
C GLY A 69 -8.82 4.10 2.30
N GLY A 70 -9.92 4.80 2.06
CA GLY A 70 -10.43 5.15 0.73
C GLY A 70 -10.82 6.63 0.58
N ASN A 71 -10.29 7.52 1.42
CA ASN A 71 -10.64 8.94 1.44
C ASN A 71 -9.91 9.75 0.35
N LEU A 72 -9.81 9.20 -0.86
CA LEU A 72 -9.17 9.85 -2.00
C LEU A 72 -10.14 10.84 -2.65
N SER A 73 -9.70 12.08 -2.85
CA SER A 73 -10.51 13.06 -3.57
C SER A 73 -10.51 12.79 -5.09
N LEU A 74 -11.52 13.29 -5.80
CA LEU A 74 -11.54 13.22 -7.26
C LEU A 74 -10.40 13.99 -7.92
N SER A 75 -9.86 15.04 -7.28
CA SER A 75 -8.69 15.75 -7.82
C SER A 75 -7.45 14.87 -7.73
N GLN A 76 -7.22 14.25 -6.56
CA GLN A 76 -6.08 13.34 -6.37
C GLN A 76 -6.16 12.12 -7.28
N LEU A 77 -7.36 11.57 -7.50
CA LEU A 77 -7.54 10.47 -8.45
C LEU A 77 -7.21 10.90 -9.89
N LYS A 78 -7.61 12.11 -10.29
CA LYS A 78 -7.24 12.65 -11.62
C LYS A 78 -5.73 12.82 -11.73
N ASP A 79 -5.08 13.33 -10.70
CA ASP A 79 -3.63 13.50 -10.68
C ASP A 79 -2.90 12.15 -10.82
N ALA A 80 -3.42 11.09 -10.20
CA ALA A 80 -2.87 9.74 -10.34
C ALA A 80 -3.06 9.13 -11.74
N LEU A 81 -4.02 9.61 -12.53
CA LEU A 81 -4.36 9.09 -13.86
C LEU A 81 -3.67 9.84 -15.02
N ASN A 82 -3.01 10.97 -14.73
CA ASN A 82 -2.33 11.83 -15.71
C ASN A 82 -0.84 11.48 -15.81
#